data_AF-A0A179SEY5-F1
#
_entry.id   AF-A0A179SEY5-F1
#
_cell.length_a   1.000
_cell.length_b   1.000
_cell.length_c   1.000
_cell.angle_alpha   90.00
_cell.angle_beta   90.00
_cell.angle_gamma   90.00
#
_symmetry.space_group_name_H-M   'P 1'
#
loop_
_entity.id
_entity.type
_entity.pdbx_description
1 polymer ?
#
loop_
_entity_poly.entity_id
_entity_poly.type
_entity_poly.pdbx_seq_one_letter_code
_entity_poly.pdbx_strand_id
1 'polypeptide(L)'
;MVSMTLALLTVLPARRAFLTGAAALLAAPVAKAPPAMSPAPILALPAPVAVADPILSAIRAHRRAWAAFQVAPDDEAPEAEEAEHEAAQALLGTACSTCSGAHALIAHLRWYVAEEADNLLTAGLGGCHLGAQLNARLAELVLFVPEASPPAVIALPAPRGPSPLPAAIETHRSANLAVNQAVADYVKAEENSAPDEAMTLAIADRAAEEEVAALNALLALTPADAEEVRTLAAYLAEVAQDFDKGAFGAWLFERFAVMLANAKAQA
;
A
#
# COMPACT_ATOMS: atom_id res chain seq x y z
N MET A 1 -28.03 -5.76 -16.64
CA MET A 1 -27.58 -6.27 -15.33
C MET A 1 -26.31 -5.54 -15.00
N VAL A 2 -26.41 -4.48 -14.19
CA VAL A 2 -25.23 -3.83 -13.64
C VAL A 2 -24.61 -4.81 -12.63
N SER A 3 -23.32 -5.13 -12.76
CA SER A 3 -22.65 -6.01 -11.79
C SER A 3 -22.78 -5.39 -10.39
N MET A 4 -23.14 -6.17 -9.37
CA MET A 4 -23.31 -5.70 -7.99
C MET A 4 -22.07 -4.93 -7.50
N THR A 5 -20.90 -5.31 -8.00
CA THR A 5 -19.60 -4.70 -7.76
C THR A 5 -19.46 -3.31 -8.40
N LEU A 6 -20.06 -3.09 -9.58
CA LEU A 6 -20.08 -1.78 -10.21
C LEU A 6 -20.92 -0.81 -9.37
N ALA A 7 -22.07 -1.26 -8.85
CA ALA A 7 -22.91 -0.47 -7.95
C ALA A 7 -22.16 -0.13 -6.64
N LEU A 8 -21.42 -1.08 -6.05
CA LEU A 8 -20.57 -0.85 -4.87
C LEU A 8 -19.50 0.23 -5.08
N LEU A 9 -18.91 0.30 -6.28
CA LEU A 9 -17.81 1.23 -6.61
C LEU A 9 -18.28 2.60 -7.12
N THR A 10 -19.48 2.67 -7.69
CA THR A 10 -20.03 3.92 -8.25
C THR A 10 -20.92 4.67 -7.27
N VAL A 11 -21.60 3.97 -6.37
CA VAL A 11 -22.66 4.54 -5.53
C VAL A 11 -22.16 4.96 -4.15
N LEU A 12 -21.18 4.26 -3.56
CA LEU A 12 -20.76 4.48 -2.17
C LEU A 12 -19.47 5.33 -2.08
N PRO A 13 -19.54 6.63 -1.73
CA PRO A 13 -18.36 7.50 -1.60
C PRO A 13 -17.35 7.04 -0.53
N ALA A 14 -17.79 6.29 0.49
CA ALA A 14 -16.93 5.75 1.55
C ALA A 14 -15.88 4.75 1.02
N ARG A 15 -16.22 3.89 0.04
CA ARG A 15 -15.27 2.95 -0.57
C ARG A 15 -14.28 3.66 -1.51
N ARG A 16 -14.67 4.77 -2.14
CA ARG A 16 -13.74 5.64 -2.90
C ARG A 16 -12.76 6.36 -1.97
N ALA A 17 -13.20 6.76 -0.78
CA ALA A 17 -12.33 7.37 0.21
C ALA A 17 -11.26 6.39 0.72
N PHE A 18 -11.57 5.08 0.83
CA PHE A 18 -10.60 4.04 1.21
C PHE A 18 -9.44 3.91 0.20
N LEU A 19 -9.75 3.96 -1.10
CA LEU A 19 -8.75 3.99 -2.18
C LEU A 19 -7.79 5.18 -2.06
N THR A 20 -8.27 6.29 -1.49
CA THR A 20 -7.50 7.54 -1.36
C THR A 20 -6.73 7.59 -0.03
N GLY A 21 -7.27 7.00 1.04
CA GLY A 21 -6.69 6.99 2.38
C GLY A 21 -5.47 6.07 2.55
N ALA A 22 -5.42 4.94 1.85
CA ALA A 22 -4.26 4.05 1.86
C ALA A 22 -2.97 4.73 1.32
N ALA A 23 -3.11 5.72 0.44
CA ALA A 23 -1.99 6.54 -0.03
C ALA A 23 -1.50 7.58 1.01
N ALA A 24 -2.36 8.00 1.95
CA ALA A 24 -2.06 9.06 2.91
C ALA A 24 -1.32 8.56 4.17
N LEU A 25 -1.53 7.29 4.57
CA LEU A 25 -0.80 6.66 5.69
C LEU A 25 0.72 6.52 5.44
N LEU A 26 1.16 6.68 4.19
CA LEU A 26 2.58 6.65 3.80
C LEU A 26 3.25 8.04 3.79
N ALA A 27 2.56 9.12 4.20
CA ALA A 27 3.03 10.49 3.95
C ALA A 27 2.94 11.51 5.12
N ALA A 28 2.54 11.13 6.34
CA ALA A 28 2.35 12.13 7.41
C ALA A 28 3.68 12.55 8.09
N PRO A 29 4.03 13.87 8.12
CA PRO A 29 5.17 14.37 8.87
C PRO A 29 4.82 14.61 10.36
N VAL A 30 5.77 14.34 11.25
CA VAL A 30 5.68 14.58 12.70
C VAL A 30 5.62 16.08 13.00
N ALA A 31 4.60 16.50 13.74
CA ALA A 31 4.43 17.88 14.19
C ALA A 31 5.46 18.28 15.27
N LYS A 32 6.02 19.49 15.13
CA LYS A 32 7.08 20.07 15.97
C LYS A 32 6.50 20.80 17.19
N ALA A 33 7.11 20.57 18.36
CA ALA A 33 6.78 21.19 19.65
C ALA A 33 7.16 22.70 19.72
N PRO A 34 6.53 23.51 20.62
CA PRO A 34 6.73 24.96 20.70
C PRO A 34 8.05 25.37 21.40
N PRO A 35 8.51 26.63 21.21
CA PRO A 35 9.87 27.02 21.57
C PRO A 35 10.01 27.47 23.03
N ALA A 36 11.18 27.15 23.61
CA ALA A 36 11.66 27.73 24.86
C ALA A 36 12.69 28.85 24.59
N MET A 37 12.62 29.84 25.48
CA MET A 37 13.40 31.07 25.70
C MET A 37 14.77 31.25 25.01
N SER A 38 14.96 32.47 24.49
CA SER A 38 16.16 33.00 23.83
C SER A 38 17.41 33.05 24.71
N PRO A 39 18.58 32.69 24.14
CA PRO A 39 19.86 33.29 24.47
C PRO A 39 20.40 34.19 23.34
N ALA A 40 21.33 35.06 23.71
CA ALA A 40 21.92 36.19 22.99
C ALA A 40 22.47 35.90 21.57
N PRO A 41 22.59 36.93 20.69
CA PRO A 41 22.89 36.74 19.28
C PRO A 41 24.37 36.39 19.07
N ILE A 42 24.63 35.11 18.81
CA ILE A 42 25.82 34.66 18.10
C ILE A 42 25.56 34.93 16.61
N LEU A 43 26.52 35.55 15.91
CA LEU A 43 26.49 35.74 14.46
C LEU A 43 26.32 34.37 13.77
N ALA A 44 25.07 34.02 13.47
CA ALA A 44 24.71 32.78 12.82
C ALA A 44 25.12 32.86 11.35
N LEU A 45 26.02 31.96 10.94
CA LEU A 45 26.15 31.60 9.54
C LEU A 45 24.75 31.22 9.01
N PRO A 46 24.39 31.60 7.78
CA PRO A 46 23.10 31.21 7.21
C PRO A 46 22.95 29.70 7.32
N ALA A 47 21.84 29.25 7.93
CA ALA A 47 21.55 27.84 8.05
C ALA A 47 21.64 27.22 6.64
N PRO A 48 22.37 26.10 6.45
CA PRO A 48 22.38 25.44 5.16
C PRO A 48 20.93 25.17 4.77
N VAL A 49 20.51 25.71 3.62
CA VAL A 49 19.20 25.39 3.05
C VAL A 49 19.18 23.88 2.90
N ALA A 50 18.24 23.21 3.57
CA ALA A 50 18.09 21.77 3.48
C ALA A 50 17.74 21.41 2.04
N VAL A 51 18.74 21.08 1.24
CA VAL A 51 18.55 20.58 -0.12
C VAL A 51 17.92 19.20 0.02
N ALA A 52 16.71 19.05 -0.53
CA ALA A 52 16.01 17.76 -0.53
C ALA A 52 16.87 16.71 -1.25
N ASP A 53 16.92 15.50 -0.70
CA ASP A 53 17.70 14.40 -1.31
C ASP A 53 17.13 14.07 -2.70
N PRO A 54 17.92 14.21 -3.79
CA PRO A 54 17.44 13.99 -5.15
C PRO A 54 16.87 12.59 -5.36
N ILE A 55 17.32 11.59 -4.57
CA ILE A 55 16.83 10.22 -4.69
C ILE A 55 15.34 10.09 -4.38
N LEU A 56 14.80 10.91 -3.49
CA LEU A 56 13.36 10.90 -3.17
C LEU A 56 12.51 11.41 -4.33
N SER A 57 13.06 12.29 -5.17
CA SER A 57 12.42 12.71 -6.41
C SER A 57 12.47 11.60 -7.46
N ALA A 58 13.61 10.94 -7.61
CA ALA A 58 13.79 9.83 -8.55
C ALA A 58 12.87 8.65 -8.21
N ILE A 59 12.75 8.28 -6.94
CA ILE A 59 11.82 7.23 -6.47
C ILE A 59 10.38 7.56 -6.87
N ARG A 60 9.94 8.81 -6.69
CA ARG A 60 8.60 9.25 -7.08
C ARG A 60 8.40 9.24 -8.59
N ALA A 61 9.41 9.63 -9.37
CA ALA A 61 9.35 9.59 -10.83
C ALA A 61 9.20 8.15 -11.33
N HIS A 62 10.03 7.24 -10.83
CA HIS A 62 9.94 5.81 -11.14
C HIS A 62 8.58 5.22 -10.79
N ARG A 63 8.07 5.46 -9.57
CA ARG A 63 6.74 4.94 -9.17
C ARG A 63 5.61 5.41 -10.09
N ARG A 64 5.69 6.64 -10.60
CA ARG A 64 4.69 7.16 -11.55
C ARG A 64 4.82 6.48 -12.93
N ALA A 65 6.04 6.32 -13.42
CA ALA A 65 6.28 5.66 -14.70
C ALA A 65 5.84 4.19 -14.65
N TRP A 66 6.21 3.48 -13.58
CA TRP A 66 5.77 2.10 -13.34
C TRP A 66 4.24 2.00 -13.26
N ALA A 67 3.58 2.85 -12.48
CA ALA A 67 2.12 2.84 -12.40
C ALA A 67 1.43 3.13 -13.74
N ALA A 68 2.01 4.00 -14.58
CA ALA A 68 1.51 4.27 -15.92
C ALA A 68 1.68 3.05 -16.83
N PHE A 69 2.85 2.40 -16.80
CA PHE A 69 3.12 1.17 -17.54
C PHE A 69 2.12 0.05 -17.20
N GLN A 70 1.81 -0.15 -15.91
CA GLN A 70 0.89 -1.21 -15.47
C GLN A 70 -0.55 -1.08 -15.99
N VAL A 71 -0.97 0.11 -16.43
CA VAL A 71 -2.33 0.38 -16.89
C VAL A 71 -2.39 0.86 -18.35
N ALA A 72 -1.25 0.91 -19.05
CA ALA A 72 -1.18 1.36 -20.42
C ALA A 72 -1.96 0.40 -21.34
N PRO A 73 -2.77 0.91 -22.28
CA PRO A 73 -3.40 0.06 -23.29
C PRO A 73 -2.32 -0.52 -24.24
N ASP A 74 -2.64 -1.63 -24.91
CA ASP A 74 -1.68 -2.40 -25.73
C ASP A 74 -0.96 -1.55 -26.80
N ASP A 75 -1.61 -0.52 -27.34
CA ASP A 75 -1.03 0.39 -28.34
C ASP A 75 -0.09 1.46 -27.76
N GLU A 76 -0.19 1.76 -26.46
CA GLU A 76 0.70 2.67 -25.71
C GLU A 76 1.72 1.92 -24.84
N ALA A 77 1.54 0.61 -24.63
CA ALA A 77 2.38 -0.21 -23.77
C ALA A 77 3.89 -0.12 -24.08
N PRO A 78 4.35 -0.11 -25.35
CA PRO A 78 5.77 0.04 -25.66
C PRO A 78 6.37 1.38 -25.19
N GLU A 79 5.62 2.47 -25.34
CA GLU A 79 6.07 3.81 -24.93
C GLU A 79 6.10 3.93 -23.39
N ALA A 80 5.10 3.34 -22.72
CA ALA A 80 5.04 3.31 -21.27
C ALA A 80 6.15 2.41 -20.66
N GLU A 81 6.48 1.28 -21.30
CA GLU A 81 7.60 0.41 -20.93
C GLU A 81 8.93 1.15 -21.06
N GLU A 82 9.15 1.86 -22.18
CA GLU A 82 10.37 2.66 -22.39
C GLU A 82 10.50 3.76 -21.33
N ALA A 83 9.42 4.49 -21.04
CA ALA A 83 9.41 5.54 -20.02
C ALA A 83 9.67 4.99 -18.61
N GLU A 84 9.14 3.81 -18.28
CA GLU A 84 9.43 3.09 -17.04
C GLU A 84 10.91 2.72 -16.95
N HIS A 85 11.45 2.14 -18.03
CA HIS A 85 12.84 1.74 -18.12
C HIS A 85 13.80 2.93 -17.96
N GLU A 86 13.53 4.04 -18.65
CA GLU A 86 14.31 5.29 -18.51
C GLU A 86 14.27 5.82 -17.08
N ALA A 87 13.10 5.80 -16.44
CA ALA A 87 12.97 6.21 -15.05
C ALA A 87 13.73 5.27 -14.09
N ALA A 88 13.78 3.96 -14.38
CA ALA A 88 14.53 2.99 -13.60
C ALA A 88 16.04 3.21 -13.73
N GLN A 89 16.54 3.46 -14.94
CA GLN A 89 17.94 3.82 -15.19
C GLN A 89 18.32 5.14 -14.48
N ALA A 90 17.47 6.16 -14.58
CA ALA A 90 17.70 7.44 -13.89
C ALA A 90 17.70 7.26 -12.35
N LEU A 91 16.81 6.43 -11.81
CA LEU A 91 16.77 6.09 -10.38
C LEU A 91 18.08 5.43 -9.94
N LEU A 92 18.56 4.44 -10.69
CA LEU A 92 19.81 3.72 -10.38
C LEU A 92 21.05 4.62 -10.43
N GLY A 93 21.08 5.58 -11.36
CA GLY A 93 22.16 6.56 -11.48
C GLY A 93 22.11 7.70 -10.47
N THR A 94 21.00 7.87 -9.73
CA THR A 94 20.85 8.97 -8.76
C THR A 94 21.63 8.68 -7.48
N ALA A 95 22.47 9.63 -7.07
CA ALA A 95 23.20 9.54 -5.80
C ALA A 95 22.27 9.79 -4.61
N CYS A 96 22.47 9.06 -3.51
CA CYS A 96 21.84 9.37 -2.24
C CYS A 96 22.68 10.42 -1.51
N SER A 97 22.12 11.59 -1.23
CA SER A 97 22.83 12.63 -0.48
C SER A 97 22.64 12.53 1.04
N THR A 98 21.75 11.63 1.49
CA THR A 98 21.44 11.39 2.90
C THR A 98 21.30 9.90 3.21
N CYS A 99 21.50 9.53 4.48
CA CYS A 99 21.25 8.17 4.95
C CYS A 99 19.77 7.78 4.78
N SER A 100 18.85 8.70 5.09
CA SER A 100 17.40 8.49 4.87
C SER A 100 17.05 8.20 3.41
N GLY A 101 17.71 8.89 2.46
CA GLY A 101 17.53 8.64 1.04
C GLY A 101 18.04 7.26 0.63
N ALA A 102 19.17 6.82 1.17
CA ALA A 102 19.69 5.48 0.93
C ALA A 102 18.76 4.38 1.47
N HIS A 103 18.22 4.53 2.68
CA HIS A 103 17.20 3.62 3.22
C HIS A 103 15.94 3.56 2.34
N ALA A 104 15.46 4.72 1.89
CA ALA A 104 14.30 4.79 1.01
C ALA A 104 14.56 4.10 -0.33
N LEU A 105 15.76 4.26 -0.90
CA LEU A 105 16.17 3.58 -2.12
C LEU A 105 16.26 2.07 -1.94
N ILE A 106 16.87 1.58 -0.85
CA ILE A 106 16.94 0.14 -0.54
C ILE A 106 15.52 -0.46 -0.45
N ALA A 107 14.62 0.19 0.28
CA ALA A 107 13.23 -0.27 0.41
C ALA A 107 12.52 -0.30 -0.95
N HIS A 108 12.71 0.73 -1.78
CA HIS A 108 12.12 0.82 -3.10
C HIS A 108 12.67 -0.26 -4.06
N LEU A 109 13.99 -0.47 -4.10
CA LEU A 109 14.60 -1.50 -4.95
C LEU A 109 14.14 -2.92 -4.56
N ARG A 110 14.03 -3.21 -3.25
CA ARG A 110 13.49 -4.49 -2.78
C ARG A 110 12.04 -4.70 -3.23
N TRP A 111 11.21 -3.68 -3.12
CA TRP A 111 9.84 -3.71 -3.64
C TRP A 111 9.84 -3.99 -5.14
N TYR A 112 10.58 -3.21 -5.93
CA TYR A 112 10.57 -3.30 -7.39
C TYR A 112 11.08 -4.66 -7.91
N VAL A 113 12.16 -5.19 -7.33
CA VAL A 113 12.66 -6.53 -7.67
C VAL A 113 11.62 -7.62 -7.34
N ALA A 114 10.84 -7.45 -6.28
CA ALA A 114 9.78 -8.39 -5.92
C ALA A 114 8.55 -8.27 -6.83
N GLU A 115 8.18 -7.07 -7.26
CA GLU A 115 7.09 -6.86 -8.24
C GLU A 115 7.44 -7.47 -9.60
N GLU A 116 8.65 -7.22 -10.09
CA GLU A 116 9.06 -7.58 -11.44
C GLU A 116 9.76 -8.94 -11.50
N ALA A 117 9.65 -9.78 -10.46
CA ALA A 117 10.39 -11.03 -10.39
C ALA A 117 10.15 -11.94 -11.62
N ASP A 118 8.91 -12.04 -12.08
CA ASP A 118 8.54 -12.87 -13.23
C ASP A 118 8.97 -12.23 -14.57
N ASN A 119 8.94 -10.91 -14.68
CA ASN A 119 9.29 -10.16 -15.89
C ASN A 119 10.81 -10.03 -16.06
N LEU A 120 11.54 -9.77 -14.98
CA LEU A 120 13.01 -9.69 -14.95
C LEU A 120 13.67 -11.02 -15.31
N LEU A 121 12.97 -12.15 -15.15
CA LEU A 121 13.45 -13.48 -15.52
C LEU A 121 13.12 -13.88 -16.96
N THR A 122 12.12 -13.25 -17.59
CA THR A 122 11.53 -13.71 -18.87
C THR A 122 11.77 -12.78 -20.06
N ALA A 123 12.27 -11.55 -19.87
CA ALA A 123 12.56 -10.61 -20.95
C ALA A 123 13.74 -11.05 -21.87
N GLY A 124 13.42 -11.89 -22.86
CA GLY A 124 14.32 -12.56 -23.79
C GLY A 124 14.84 -11.74 -24.98
N LEU A 125 14.75 -10.41 -24.97
CA LEU A 125 15.30 -9.56 -26.04
C LEU A 125 16.01 -8.33 -25.44
N GLY A 126 17.18 -8.54 -24.83
CA GLY A 126 18.05 -7.47 -24.31
C GLY A 126 17.82 -7.06 -22.84
N GLY A 127 16.79 -7.60 -22.18
CA GLY A 127 16.33 -7.24 -20.83
C GLY A 127 17.12 -7.82 -19.64
N CYS A 128 18.25 -8.50 -19.87
CA CYS A 128 19.02 -9.14 -18.79
C CYS A 128 19.85 -8.17 -17.93
N HIS A 129 19.98 -6.90 -18.32
CA HIS A 129 20.86 -5.95 -17.63
C HIS A 129 20.19 -5.22 -16.46
N LEU A 130 18.90 -4.84 -16.56
CA LEU A 130 18.26 -4.04 -15.52
C LEU A 130 18.15 -4.81 -14.21
N GLY A 131 17.70 -6.08 -14.24
CA GLY A 131 17.64 -6.94 -13.06
C GLY A 131 19.00 -7.11 -12.38
N ALA A 132 20.07 -7.28 -13.16
CA ALA A 132 21.43 -7.35 -12.63
C ALA A 132 21.89 -6.01 -12.02
N GLN A 133 21.57 -4.88 -12.64
CA GLN A 133 21.89 -3.55 -12.14
C GLN A 133 21.14 -3.21 -10.85
N LEU A 134 19.84 -3.54 -10.75
CA LEU A 134 19.02 -3.40 -9.55
C LEU A 134 19.65 -4.18 -8.39
N ASN A 135 19.99 -5.46 -8.61
CA ASN A 135 20.61 -6.31 -7.60
C ASN A 135 22.00 -5.82 -7.20
N ALA A 136 22.82 -5.38 -8.16
CA ALA A 136 24.15 -4.83 -7.88
C ALA A 136 24.06 -3.54 -7.06
N ARG A 137 23.16 -2.63 -7.43
CA ARG A 137 22.94 -1.37 -6.71
C ARG A 137 22.40 -1.61 -5.30
N LEU A 138 21.47 -2.54 -5.15
CA LEU A 138 20.96 -2.95 -3.84
C LEU A 138 22.07 -3.52 -2.95
N ALA A 139 22.93 -4.39 -3.49
CA ALA A 139 24.06 -4.95 -2.76
C ALA A 139 25.07 -3.87 -2.33
N GLU A 140 25.39 -2.92 -3.22
CA GLU A 140 26.24 -1.76 -2.91
C GLU A 140 25.66 -0.95 -1.73
N LEU A 141 24.38 -0.59 -1.80
CA LEU A 141 23.72 0.21 -0.76
C LEU A 141 23.67 -0.52 0.59
N VAL A 142 23.42 -1.83 0.60
CA VAL A 142 23.40 -2.63 1.83
C VAL A 142 24.78 -2.71 2.49
N LEU A 143 25.87 -2.69 1.71
CA LEU A 143 27.23 -2.64 2.26
C LEU A 143 27.52 -1.30 2.96
N PHE A 144 27.00 -0.19 2.42
CA PHE A 144 27.23 1.15 2.99
C PHE A 144 26.22 1.55 4.08
N VAL A 145 25.08 0.87 4.13
CA VAL A 145 24.02 1.08 5.13
C VAL A 145 23.75 -0.23 5.87
N PRO A 146 24.65 -0.66 6.78
CA PRO A 146 24.52 -1.93 7.49
C PRO A 146 23.26 -2.01 8.38
N GLU A 147 22.73 -0.86 8.82
CA GLU A 147 21.44 -0.77 9.52
C GLU A 147 20.22 -1.02 8.60
N ALA A 148 20.40 -1.04 7.27
CA ALA A 148 19.37 -1.37 6.28
C ALA A 148 19.32 -2.86 5.92
N SER A 149 20.20 -3.67 6.50
CA SER A 149 19.90 -5.10 6.65
C SER A 149 18.54 -5.20 7.34
N PRO A 150 17.61 -6.06 6.90
CA PRO A 150 16.32 -6.18 7.57
C PRO A 150 16.59 -6.29 9.07
N PRO A 151 16.03 -5.41 9.91
CA PRO A 151 16.28 -5.49 11.34
C PRO A 151 15.94 -6.93 11.71
N ALA A 152 16.92 -7.65 12.28
CA ALA A 152 16.61 -8.88 12.98
C ALA A 152 15.47 -8.49 13.91
N VAL A 153 14.27 -8.98 13.63
CA VAL A 153 13.07 -8.56 14.35
C VAL A 153 13.36 -8.92 15.78
N ILE A 154 13.74 -7.93 16.59
CA ILE A 154 13.75 -8.06 18.03
C ILE A 154 12.28 -8.21 18.33
N ALA A 155 11.83 -9.46 18.40
CA ALA A 155 10.48 -9.81 18.76
C ALA A 155 10.17 -9.07 20.05
N LEU A 156 9.42 -7.98 19.94
CA LEU A 156 8.86 -7.33 21.12
C LEU A 156 8.10 -8.44 21.83
N PRO A 157 8.31 -8.62 23.14
CA PRO A 157 7.64 -9.68 23.87
C PRO A 157 6.14 -9.55 23.63
N ALA A 158 5.54 -10.63 23.12
CA ALA A 158 4.13 -10.66 22.75
C ALA A 158 3.30 -10.08 23.91
N PRO A 159 2.33 -9.18 23.62
CA PRO A 159 1.46 -8.65 24.65
C PRO A 159 0.81 -9.81 25.39
N ARG A 160 1.02 -9.88 26.71
CA ARG A 160 0.44 -10.93 27.56
C ARG A 160 -1.04 -10.62 27.77
N GLY A 161 -1.88 -11.15 26.90
CA GLY A 161 -3.34 -11.04 26.97
C GLY A 161 -4.00 -11.87 25.85
N PRO A 162 -5.31 -12.13 25.94
CA PRO A 162 -6.04 -12.72 24.82
C PRO A 162 -5.95 -11.81 23.60
N SER A 163 -5.71 -12.41 22.44
CA SER A 163 -5.59 -11.69 21.18
C SER A 163 -6.86 -10.90 20.86
N PRO A 164 -6.76 -9.61 20.51
CA PRO A 164 -7.90 -8.86 19.99
C PRO A 164 -8.23 -9.25 18.54
N LEU A 165 -7.34 -9.95 17.83
CA LEU A 165 -7.45 -10.20 16.40
C LEU A 165 -8.71 -10.99 16.01
N PRO A 166 -9.08 -12.11 16.68
CA PRO A 166 -10.28 -12.86 16.30
C PRO A 166 -11.57 -12.04 16.45
N ALA A 167 -11.66 -11.20 17.49
CA ALA A 167 -12.82 -10.34 17.71
C ALA A 167 -12.91 -9.23 16.66
N ALA A 168 -11.77 -8.66 16.25
CA ALA A 168 -11.72 -7.65 15.19
C ALA A 168 -12.08 -8.24 13.81
N ILE A 169 -11.61 -9.46 13.51
CA ILE A 169 -12.00 -10.21 12.29
C ILE A 169 -13.51 -10.41 12.26
N GLU A 170 -14.11 -10.87 13.36
CA GLU A 170 -15.55 -11.11 13.40
C GLU A 170 -16.37 -9.81 13.30
N THR A 171 -15.86 -8.72 13.88
CA THR A 171 -16.47 -7.39 13.75
C THR A 171 -16.46 -6.93 12.29
N HIS A 172 -15.33 -7.04 11.60
CA HIS A 172 -15.23 -6.69 10.18
C HIS A 172 -16.11 -7.61 9.31
N ARG A 173 -16.13 -8.93 9.58
CA ARG A 173 -16.99 -9.89 8.86
C ARG A 173 -18.47 -9.52 9.00
N SER A 174 -18.91 -9.20 10.20
CA SER A 174 -20.29 -8.77 10.47
C SER A 174 -20.64 -7.49 9.73
N ALA A 175 -19.73 -6.50 9.73
CA ALA A 175 -19.94 -5.24 9.02
C ALA A 175 -19.96 -5.43 7.49
N ASN A 176 -19.06 -6.25 6.94
CA ASN A 176 -19.03 -6.59 5.52
C ASN A 176 -20.33 -7.28 5.07
N LEU A 177 -20.83 -8.24 5.85
CA LEU A 177 -22.13 -8.87 5.59
C LEU A 177 -23.28 -7.84 5.59
N ALA A 178 -23.27 -6.89 6.53
CA ALA A 178 -24.27 -5.84 6.59
C ALA A 178 -24.23 -4.92 5.36
N VAL A 179 -23.04 -4.56 4.86
CA VAL A 179 -22.87 -3.81 3.61
C VAL A 179 -23.43 -4.58 2.43
N ASN A 180 -23.05 -5.85 2.26
CA ASN A 180 -23.49 -6.66 1.13
C ASN A 180 -25.02 -6.80 1.11
N GLN A 181 -25.63 -7.01 2.27
CA GLN A 181 -27.09 -7.07 2.41
C GLN A 181 -27.74 -5.72 2.07
N ALA A 182 -27.26 -4.62 2.66
CA ALA A 182 -27.83 -3.28 2.44
C ALA A 182 -27.74 -2.85 0.97
N VAL A 183 -26.65 -3.21 0.28
CA VAL A 183 -26.47 -2.92 -1.14
C VAL A 183 -27.37 -3.78 -2.00
N ALA A 184 -27.54 -5.07 -1.68
CA ALA A 184 -28.49 -5.92 -2.38
C ALA A 184 -29.93 -5.39 -2.25
N ASP A 185 -30.31 -4.91 -1.06
CA ASP A 185 -31.62 -4.31 -0.82
C ASP A 185 -31.79 -2.99 -1.61
N TYR A 186 -30.75 -2.15 -1.68
CA TYR A 186 -30.74 -0.94 -2.51
C TYR A 186 -30.88 -1.25 -4.00
N VAL A 187 -30.07 -2.16 -4.55
CA VAL A 187 -30.14 -2.56 -5.97
C VAL A 187 -31.55 -3.06 -6.31
N LYS A 188 -32.13 -3.88 -5.42
CA LYS A 188 -33.51 -4.35 -5.59
C LYS A 188 -34.54 -3.21 -5.53
N ALA A 189 -34.36 -2.24 -4.65
CA ALA A 189 -35.24 -1.06 -4.57
C ALA A 189 -35.15 -0.22 -5.85
N GLU A 190 -33.94 0.03 -6.35
CA GLU A 190 -33.67 0.76 -7.60
C GLU A 190 -34.31 0.03 -8.80
N GLU A 191 -34.06 -1.27 -8.96
CA GLU A 191 -34.61 -2.09 -10.05
C GLU A 191 -36.15 -2.10 -10.08
N ASN A 192 -36.79 -2.03 -8.91
CA ASN A 192 -38.24 -1.99 -8.77
C ASN A 192 -38.81 -0.56 -8.77
N SER A 193 -37.95 0.47 -8.87
CA SER A 193 -38.34 1.88 -8.69
C SER A 193 -39.14 2.09 -7.40
N ALA A 194 -38.69 1.45 -6.33
CA ALA A 194 -39.38 1.43 -5.06
C ALA A 194 -39.34 2.83 -4.41
N PRO A 195 -40.41 3.28 -3.74
CA PRO A 195 -40.48 4.62 -3.16
C PRO A 195 -39.49 4.83 -2.01
N ASP A 196 -38.91 3.76 -1.46
CA ASP A 196 -37.94 3.75 -0.38
C ASP A 196 -36.48 3.60 -0.85
N GLU A 197 -36.21 3.68 -2.17
CA GLU A 197 -34.86 3.62 -2.75
C GLU A 197 -33.87 4.54 -2.01
N ALA A 198 -34.23 5.81 -1.82
CA ALA A 198 -33.38 6.78 -1.12
C ALA A 198 -33.07 6.39 0.33
N MET A 199 -33.98 5.70 1.01
CA MET A 199 -33.75 5.19 2.37
C MET A 199 -32.80 3.99 2.35
N THR A 200 -32.99 3.06 1.41
CA THR A 200 -32.10 1.90 1.26
C THR A 200 -30.68 2.30 0.88
N LEU A 201 -30.52 3.34 0.06
CA LEU A 201 -29.22 3.93 -0.26
C LEU A 201 -28.53 4.49 1.00
N ALA A 202 -29.25 5.27 1.81
CA ALA A 202 -28.68 5.83 3.04
C ALA A 202 -28.28 4.74 4.07
N ILE A 203 -28.98 3.60 4.09
CA ILE A 203 -28.63 2.43 4.91
C ILE A 203 -27.34 1.79 4.37
N ALA A 204 -27.21 1.64 3.05
CA ALA A 204 -26.01 1.11 2.42
C ALA A 204 -24.78 2.01 2.67
N ASP A 205 -24.93 3.33 2.58
CA ASP A 205 -23.87 4.30 2.91
C ASP A 205 -23.39 4.15 4.36
N ARG A 206 -24.33 4.10 5.32
CA ARG A 206 -23.98 3.93 6.73
C ARG A 206 -23.27 2.60 6.99
N ALA A 207 -23.78 1.51 6.42
CA ALA A 207 -23.15 0.20 6.56
C ALA A 207 -21.71 0.23 6.01
N ALA A 208 -21.49 0.94 4.89
CA ALA A 208 -20.17 1.05 4.28
C ALA A 208 -19.18 1.84 5.17
N GLU A 209 -19.63 2.91 5.82
CA GLU A 209 -18.82 3.64 6.80
C GLU A 209 -18.44 2.75 8.01
N GLU A 210 -19.38 1.95 8.50
CA GLU A 210 -19.16 1.01 9.61
C GLU A 210 -18.18 -0.11 9.23
N GLU A 211 -18.27 -0.67 8.02
CA GLU A 211 -17.32 -1.66 7.51
C GLU A 211 -15.92 -1.08 7.36
N VAL A 212 -15.80 0.11 6.79
CA VAL A 212 -14.53 0.84 6.69
C VAL A 212 -13.91 1.09 8.07
N ALA A 213 -14.72 1.47 9.06
CA ALA A 213 -14.24 1.67 10.42
C ALA A 213 -13.75 0.36 11.04
N ALA A 214 -14.48 -0.75 10.85
CA ALA A 214 -14.11 -2.07 11.34
C ALA A 214 -12.82 -2.60 10.68
N LEU A 215 -12.68 -2.39 9.37
CA LEU A 215 -11.48 -2.77 8.63
C LEU A 215 -10.25 -1.99 9.11
N ASN A 216 -10.37 -0.68 9.28
CA ASN A 216 -9.29 0.16 9.81
C ASN A 216 -8.88 -0.28 11.22
N ALA A 217 -9.86 -0.63 12.06
CA ALA A 217 -9.58 -1.16 13.40
C ALA A 217 -8.85 -2.51 13.34
N LEU A 218 -9.21 -3.40 12.41
CA LEU A 218 -8.54 -4.67 12.18
C LEU A 218 -7.09 -4.47 11.70
N LEU A 219 -6.87 -3.61 10.70
CA LEU A 219 -5.55 -3.35 10.12
C LEU A 219 -4.61 -2.60 11.06
N ALA A 220 -5.15 -1.91 12.07
CA ALA A 220 -4.36 -1.28 13.12
C ALA A 220 -3.79 -2.28 14.15
N LEU A 221 -4.25 -3.54 14.15
CA LEU A 221 -3.73 -4.57 15.06
C LEU A 221 -2.44 -5.16 14.53
N THR A 222 -1.47 -5.32 15.43
CA THR A 222 -0.24 -6.07 15.17
C THR A 222 -0.45 -7.52 15.57
N PRO A 223 -0.34 -8.50 14.64
CA PRO A 223 -0.36 -9.91 14.98
C PRO A 223 0.72 -10.25 16.02
N ALA A 224 0.34 -10.96 17.08
CA ALA A 224 1.23 -11.32 18.18
C ALA A 224 2.14 -12.51 17.84
N ASP A 225 1.70 -13.39 16.93
CA ASP A 225 2.44 -14.59 16.54
C ASP A 225 2.13 -15.03 15.10
N ALA A 226 2.82 -16.09 14.66
CA ALA A 226 2.69 -16.61 13.31
C ALA A 226 1.31 -17.26 13.01
N GLU A 227 0.56 -17.68 14.03
CA GLU A 227 -0.80 -18.20 13.86
C GLU A 227 -1.78 -17.06 13.58
N GLU A 228 -1.65 -15.95 14.30
CA GLU A 228 -2.39 -14.72 14.05
C GLU A 228 -2.10 -14.15 12.65
N VAL A 229 -0.84 -14.12 12.22
CA VAL A 229 -0.47 -13.71 10.85
C VAL A 229 -1.17 -14.57 9.80
N ARG A 230 -1.21 -15.91 9.98
CA ARG A 230 -1.90 -16.82 9.05
C ARG A 230 -3.39 -16.59 9.05
N THR A 231 -3.98 -16.41 10.23
CA THR A 231 -5.42 -16.16 10.40
C THR A 231 -5.81 -14.86 9.71
N LEU A 232 -5.05 -13.78 9.90
CA LEU A 232 -5.29 -12.50 9.22
C LEU A 232 -5.11 -12.62 7.71
N ALA A 233 -4.04 -13.26 7.24
CA ALA A 233 -3.80 -13.43 5.81
C ALA A 233 -4.89 -14.26 5.12
N ALA A 234 -5.33 -15.36 5.74
CA ALA A 234 -6.42 -16.19 5.22
C ALA A 234 -7.74 -15.39 5.15
N TYR A 235 -8.00 -14.58 6.17
CA TYR A 235 -9.20 -13.75 6.20
C TYR A 235 -9.18 -12.64 5.14
N LEU A 236 -8.06 -11.94 4.96
CA LEU A 236 -7.96 -10.91 3.91
C LEU A 236 -8.07 -11.53 2.50
N ALA A 237 -7.55 -12.75 2.31
CA ALA A 237 -7.75 -13.49 1.07
C ALA A 237 -9.22 -13.91 0.85
N GLU A 238 -9.95 -14.28 1.91
CA GLU A 238 -11.40 -14.53 1.85
C GLU A 238 -12.14 -13.26 1.41
N VAL A 239 -11.90 -12.14 2.09
CA VAL A 239 -12.50 -10.83 1.77
C VAL A 239 -12.18 -10.38 0.34
N ALA A 240 -10.99 -10.68 -0.17
CA ALA A 240 -10.62 -10.33 -1.54
C ALA A 240 -11.51 -11.02 -2.60
N GLN A 241 -12.02 -12.22 -2.30
CA GLN A 241 -12.88 -12.98 -3.22
C GLN A 241 -14.27 -12.35 -3.39
N ASP A 242 -14.70 -11.52 -2.43
CA ASP A 242 -15.98 -10.81 -2.48
C ASP A 242 -15.96 -9.61 -3.45
N PHE A 243 -14.77 -9.22 -3.93
CA PHE A 243 -14.61 -8.18 -4.94
C PHE A 243 -14.51 -8.81 -6.35
N ASP A 244 -15.03 -8.13 -7.38
CA ASP A 244 -14.76 -8.55 -8.76
C ASP A 244 -13.25 -8.67 -8.95
N LYS A 245 -12.81 -9.74 -9.63
CA LYS A 245 -11.39 -10.05 -9.86
C LYS A 245 -10.60 -8.97 -10.64
N GLY A 246 -11.27 -7.93 -11.13
CA GLY A 246 -10.67 -6.75 -11.76
C GLY A 246 -10.78 -5.46 -10.94
N ALA A 247 -11.39 -5.50 -9.76
CA ALA A 247 -11.50 -4.35 -8.87
C ALA A 247 -10.21 -4.20 -8.05
N PHE A 248 -9.68 -2.98 -8.00
CA PHE A 248 -8.48 -2.63 -7.23
C PHE A 248 -8.53 -3.09 -5.76
N GLY A 249 -9.74 -3.16 -5.16
CA GLY A 249 -9.94 -3.70 -3.82
C GLY A 249 -9.50 -5.17 -3.68
N ALA A 250 -9.89 -6.04 -4.62
CA ALA A 250 -9.50 -7.45 -4.64
C ALA A 250 -7.97 -7.58 -4.66
N TRP A 251 -7.33 -6.84 -5.57
CA TRP A 251 -5.88 -6.82 -5.73
C TRP A 251 -5.15 -6.36 -4.45
N LEU A 252 -5.64 -5.31 -3.78
CA LEU A 252 -5.02 -4.79 -2.56
C LEU A 252 -5.05 -5.82 -1.42
N PHE A 253 -6.19 -6.48 -1.21
CA PHE A 253 -6.33 -7.49 -0.15
C PHE A 253 -5.51 -8.75 -0.43
N GLU A 254 -5.47 -9.22 -1.69
CA GLU A 254 -4.58 -10.31 -2.10
C GLU A 254 -3.11 -9.95 -1.86
N ARG A 255 -2.71 -8.71 -2.20
CA ARG A 255 -1.34 -8.20 -1.97
C ARG A 255 -0.97 -8.20 -0.49
N PHE A 256 -1.86 -7.72 0.38
CA PHE A 256 -1.63 -7.74 1.83
C PHE A 256 -1.54 -9.16 2.37
N ALA A 257 -2.39 -10.09 1.91
CA ALA A 257 -2.34 -11.49 2.31
C ALA A 257 -1.00 -12.15 1.91
N VAL A 258 -0.52 -11.89 0.69
CA VAL A 258 0.77 -12.39 0.20
C VAL A 258 1.94 -11.79 0.99
N MET A 259 1.92 -10.48 1.27
CA MET A 259 2.94 -9.82 2.09
C MET A 259 3.04 -10.42 3.49
N LEU A 260 1.89 -10.65 4.15
CA LEU A 260 1.82 -11.27 5.47
C LEU A 260 2.33 -12.73 5.45
N ALA A 261 1.98 -13.50 4.42
CA ALA A 261 2.48 -14.87 4.26
C ALA A 261 4.00 -14.92 4.05
N ASN A 262 4.55 -13.97 3.29
CA ASN A 262 5.98 -13.91 2.97
C ASN A 262 6.85 -13.35 4.11
N ALA A 263 6.30 -12.51 4.99
CA ALA A 263 7.01 -12.01 6.17
C ALA A 263 7.49 -13.16 7.10
N LYS A 264 6.84 -14.32 7.04
CA LYS A 264 7.25 -15.55 7.74
C LYS A 264 8.44 -16.26 7.09
N ALA A 265 8.63 -16.14 5.77
CA ALA A 265 9.75 -16.80 5.10
C ALA A 265 11.12 -16.18 5.47
N GLN A 266 11.10 -15.01 6.11
CA GLN A 266 12.27 -14.21 6.44
C GLN A 266 12.56 -14.12 7.95
N ALA A 267 11.72 -14.72 8.81
CA ALA A 267 11.86 -14.78 10.27
C ALA A 267 12.24 -16.21 10.73
#